data_AF-A0A9W2YTG2-F1
#
_entry.id   AF-A0A9W2YTG2-F1
#
_cell.length_a   1.000
_cell.length_b   1.000
_cell.length_c   1.000
_cell.angle_alpha   90.00
_cell.angle_beta   90.00
_cell.angle_gamma   90.00
#
_symmetry.space_group_name_H-M   'P 1'
#
loop_
_entity.id
_entity.type
_entity.pdbx_description
1 polymer ?
#
loop_
_entity_poly.entity_id
_entity_poly.type
_entity_poly.pdbx_seq_one_letter_code
_entity_poly.pdbx_strand_id
1 'polypeptide(L)'
;MPRPKGRRMLEKLNKARNVMLSDKLRGNSSRSSLDPASEGQRGASRSKLDRLSINTDVPSDLDLQETEQLWTIANTNQLTDLMSDALCPNCFQSSLTIRVIKDENMGFASKLKLCCRSSSCGYTKSKFSSPRIQKSNCSNVAFEMNTKMVLYSHEIGKGFTSLQTFSSVLGISGISQRAFKDHDNKITDCEVES
;
A
#
# COMPACT_ATOMS: atom_id res chain seq x y z
N MET A 1 18.72 32.24 23.17
CA MET A 1 18.22 30.85 23.34
C MET A 1 16.76 30.76 22.90
N PRO A 2 16.41 30.04 21.82
CA PRO A 2 15.01 29.84 21.44
C PRO A 2 14.46 28.49 21.94
N ARG A 3 13.21 28.50 22.42
CA ARG A 3 12.48 27.32 22.96
C ARG A 3 11.98 26.39 21.83
N PRO A 4 11.89 25.06 22.06
CA PRO A 4 11.51 24.10 21.01
C PRO A 4 10.01 24.06 20.74
N LYS A 5 9.65 24.06 19.45
CA LYS A 5 8.29 24.10 18.90
C LYS A 5 7.49 22.77 19.01
N GLY A 6 7.97 21.80 19.80
CA GLY A 6 7.38 20.44 19.87
C GLY A 6 6.13 20.29 20.75
N ARG A 7 5.89 21.17 21.73
CA ARG A 7 4.79 20.99 22.70
C ARG A 7 3.39 21.25 22.12
N ARG A 8 3.25 22.13 21.12
CA ARG A 8 1.93 22.52 20.57
C ARG A 8 1.27 21.46 19.69
N MET A 9 2.02 20.51 19.15
CA MET A 9 1.45 19.44 18.30
C MET A 9 0.90 18.29 19.15
N LEU A 10 1.60 17.95 20.25
CA LEU A 10 1.19 16.90 21.19
C LEU A 10 -0.11 17.27 21.95
N GLU A 11 -0.30 18.54 22.32
CA GLU A 11 -1.55 19.00 22.94
C GLU A 11 -2.76 18.93 22.00
N LYS A 12 -2.55 19.14 20.69
CA LYS A 12 -3.63 19.04 19.69
C LYS A 12 -4.04 17.58 19.44
N LEU A 13 -3.10 16.65 19.47
CA LEU A 13 -3.37 15.21 19.36
C LEU A 13 -4.09 14.65 20.58
N ASN A 14 -3.69 15.05 21.79
CA ASN A 14 -4.37 14.62 23.03
C ASN A 14 -5.79 15.19 23.15
N LYS A 15 -6.03 16.40 22.64
CA LYS A 15 -7.38 17.00 22.64
C LYS A 15 -8.32 16.29 21.66
N ALA A 16 -7.83 15.86 20.49
CA ALA A 16 -8.63 15.09 19.52
C ALA A 16 -9.00 13.69 20.04
N ARG A 17 -8.07 13.02 20.75
CA ARG A 17 -8.30 11.70 21.34
C ARG A 17 -9.36 11.71 22.45
N ASN A 18 -9.43 12.76 23.27
CA ASN A 18 -10.42 12.84 24.36
C ASN A 18 -11.85 13.11 23.85
N VAL A 19 -12.03 13.80 22.73
CA VAL A 19 -13.37 14.05 22.14
C VAL A 19 -13.99 12.76 21.59
N MET A 20 -13.18 11.86 21.02
CA MET A 20 -13.68 10.58 20.49
C MET A 20 -14.02 9.52 21.55
N LEU A 21 -13.46 9.63 22.77
CA LEU A 21 -13.79 8.70 23.86
C LEU A 21 -15.11 9.05 24.55
N SER A 22 -15.50 10.33 24.59
CA SER A 22 -16.78 10.75 25.18
C SER A 22 -18.01 10.32 24.36
N ASP A 23 -17.88 10.15 23.04
CA ASP A 23 -19.00 9.74 22.18
C ASP A 23 -19.31 8.24 22.25
N LYS A 24 -18.34 7.39 22.62
CA LYS A 24 -18.55 5.94 22.78
C LYS A 24 -19.27 5.54 24.06
N LEU A 25 -19.39 6.44 25.04
CA LEU A 25 -20.03 6.14 26.34
C LEU A 25 -21.51 6.52 26.41
N ARG A 26 -22.10 7.07 25.32
CA ARG A 26 -23.51 7.50 25.30
C ARG A 26 -24.49 6.53 24.64
N GLY A 27 -24.03 5.40 24.12
CA GLY A 27 -24.85 4.49 23.33
C GLY A 27 -24.90 3.06 23.88
N ASN A 28 -25.41 2.86 25.10
CA ASN A 28 -26.07 1.60 25.46
C ASN A 28 -26.82 1.72 26.79
N SER A 29 -28.11 1.97 26.70
CA SER A 29 -29.06 1.77 27.79
C SER A 29 -30.42 1.45 27.18
N SER A 30 -30.82 0.18 27.25
CA SER A 30 -32.21 -0.30 27.39
C SER A 30 -32.20 -1.81 27.66
N ARG A 31 -32.71 -2.17 28.84
CA ARG A 31 -33.00 -3.53 29.35
C ARG A 31 -34.42 -3.98 28.94
N SER A 32 -34.63 -5.31 28.81
CA SER A 32 -35.76 -6.11 29.37
C SER A 32 -35.72 -7.52 28.75
N SER A 33 -35.35 -8.62 29.43
CA SER A 33 -36.01 -9.43 30.47
C SER A 33 -37.23 -10.28 30.01
N LEU A 34 -37.06 -11.63 30.05
CA LEU A 34 -37.98 -12.72 30.50
C LEU A 34 -37.95 -13.98 29.58
N ASP A 35 -37.63 -15.14 30.15
CA ASP A 35 -37.78 -16.53 29.64
C ASP A 35 -39.26 -17.04 29.84
N PRO A 36 -39.71 -18.30 29.52
CA PRO A 36 -39.06 -19.49 28.91
C PRO A 36 -39.92 -20.30 27.86
N ALA A 37 -39.29 -21.35 27.30
CA ALA A 37 -39.86 -22.66 26.84
C ALA A 37 -40.49 -22.89 25.44
N SER A 38 -40.12 -24.06 24.90
CA SER A 38 -40.89 -25.01 24.04
C SER A 38 -40.56 -25.14 22.54
N GLU A 39 -40.86 -26.35 22.06
CA GLU A 39 -40.37 -27.06 20.89
C GLU A 39 -40.85 -26.54 19.53
N GLY A 40 -40.02 -26.78 18.51
CA GLY A 40 -40.43 -27.29 17.20
C GLY A 40 -41.26 -26.37 16.28
N GLN A 41 -40.70 -25.98 15.13
CA GLN A 41 -41.30 -26.25 13.82
C GLN A 41 -40.42 -25.76 12.65
N ARG A 42 -40.62 -26.45 11.52
CA ARG A 42 -39.95 -26.32 10.24
C ARG A 42 -40.34 -25.03 9.50
N GLY A 43 -39.38 -24.47 8.77
CA GLY A 43 -39.57 -24.00 7.39
C GLY A 43 -39.87 -22.51 7.16
N ALA A 44 -39.53 -22.09 5.93
CA ALA A 44 -39.74 -20.80 5.25
C ALA A 44 -38.59 -19.79 5.46
N SER A 45 -37.86 -19.27 4.46
CA SER A 45 -38.17 -19.10 3.05
C SER A 45 -36.88 -18.95 2.21
N ARG A 46 -36.71 -19.85 1.24
CA ARG A 46 -35.96 -19.57 0.01
C ARG A 46 -36.75 -18.56 -0.79
N SER A 47 -36.54 -17.26 -0.60
CA SER A 47 -37.04 -16.22 -1.50
C SER A 47 -36.35 -14.90 -1.16
N LYS A 48 -35.60 -14.35 -2.15
CA LYS A 48 -34.89 -13.05 -2.22
C LYS A 48 -33.38 -13.11 -2.49
N LEU A 49 -32.92 -14.07 -3.31
CA LEU A 49 -31.61 -13.99 -3.97
C LEU A 49 -31.72 -13.76 -5.49
N ASP A 50 -32.80 -13.12 -5.93
CA ASP A 50 -33.02 -12.82 -7.33
C ASP A 50 -33.38 -11.34 -7.47
N ARG A 51 -32.34 -10.51 -7.66
CA ARG A 51 -32.36 -9.17 -8.28
C ARG A 51 -31.07 -8.40 -8.00
N LEU A 52 -29.97 -8.84 -8.60
CA LEU A 52 -28.90 -7.96 -9.14
C LEU A 52 -28.12 -8.77 -10.19
N SER A 53 -28.80 -9.18 -11.26
CA SER A 53 -28.12 -9.62 -12.49
C SER A 53 -27.53 -8.38 -13.15
N ILE A 54 -26.31 -8.03 -12.77
CA ILE A 54 -25.49 -7.13 -13.58
C ILE A 54 -24.95 -8.00 -14.71
N ASN A 55 -25.57 -7.89 -15.88
CA ASN A 55 -24.98 -8.36 -17.13
C ASN A 55 -23.72 -7.52 -17.39
N THR A 56 -22.58 -7.96 -16.86
CA THR A 56 -21.30 -7.61 -17.47
C THR A 56 -21.09 -8.60 -18.60
N ASP A 57 -21.58 -8.24 -19.78
CA ASP A 57 -21.00 -8.72 -21.03
C ASP A 57 -19.54 -8.27 -21.02
N VAL A 58 -18.66 -9.17 -20.57
CA VAL A 58 -17.22 -8.98 -20.70
C VAL A 58 -16.90 -9.38 -22.14
N PRO A 59 -16.47 -8.46 -23.02
CA PRO A 59 -15.96 -8.86 -24.31
C PRO A 59 -14.71 -9.69 -24.05
N SER A 60 -14.84 -10.99 -24.26
CA SER A 60 -13.76 -11.94 -24.42
C SER A 60 -13.09 -11.66 -25.77
N ASP A 61 -12.26 -10.64 -25.81
CA ASP A 61 -11.19 -10.41 -26.80
C ASP A 61 -10.51 -9.07 -26.45
N LEU A 62 -9.69 -9.09 -25.40
CA LEU A 62 -8.61 -8.12 -25.26
C LEU A 62 -7.32 -8.91 -25.29
N ASP A 63 -6.66 -8.86 -26.44
CA ASP A 63 -5.23 -9.15 -26.60
C ASP A 63 -4.49 -8.62 -25.36
N LEU A 64 -3.89 -9.53 -24.59
CA LEU A 64 -2.97 -9.20 -23.51
C LEU A 64 -1.69 -8.62 -24.14
N GLN A 65 -1.76 -7.40 -24.66
CA GLN A 65 -0.59 -6.53 -24.67
C GLN A 65 -0.17 -6.43 -23.21
N GLU A 66 1.00 -6.99 -22.89
CA GLU A 66 1.65 -6.89 -21.58
C GLU A 66 1.50 -5.48 -21.02
N THR A 67 0.51 -5.24 -20.16
CA THR A 67 0.14 -3.91 -19.70
C THR A 67 1.33 -3.29 -18.97
N GLU A 68 2.06 -2.38 -19.63
CA GLU A 68 3.21 -1.69 -19.03
C GLU A 68 2.75 -1.10 -17.69
N GLN A 69 3.49 -1.36 -16.60
CA GLN A 69 3.15 -0.76 -15.31
C GLN A 69 3.39 0.75 -15.41
N LEU A 70 2.31 1.53 -15.55
CA LEU A 70 2.36 2.97 -15.78
C LEU A 70 2.58 3.77 -14.49
N TRP A 71 2.14 3.23 -13.36
CA TRP A 71 2.22 3.88 -12.06
C TRP A 71 3.25 3.21 -11.15
N THR A 72 3.90 3.99 -10.30
CA THR A 72 4.75 3.48 -9.23
C THR A 72 4.81 4.50 -8.10
N ILE A 73 5.08 4.02 -6.89
CA ILE A 73 5.34 4.88 -5.74
C ILE A 73 6.86 4.96 -5.58
N ALA A 74 7.38 6.18 -5.64
CA ALA A 74 8.82 6.43 -5.58
C ALA A 74 9.18 7.38 -4.43
N ASN A 75 10.24 7.02 -3.71
CA ASN A 75 10.94 7.92 -2.82
C ASN A 75 11.67 8.97 -3.66
N THR A 76 11.48 10.25 -3.33
CA THR A 76 12.05 11.37 -4.08
C THR A 76 13.56 11.28 -4.21
N ASN A 77 14.30 10.89 -3.17
CA ASN A 77 15.76 10.77 -3.24
C ASN A 77 16.17 9.65 -4.22
N GLN A 78 15.47 8.52 -4.23
CA GLN A 78 15.75 7.44 -5.19
C GLN A 78 15.54 7.90 -6.63
N LEU A 79 14.47 8.69 -6.87
CA LEU A 79 14.16 9.23 -8.19
C LEU A 79 15.18 10.31 -8.62
N THR A 80 15.52 11.23 -7.72
CA THR A 80 16.55 12.26 -7.96
C THR A 80 17.91 11.62 -8.26
N ASP A 81 18.31 10.60 -7.51
CA ASP A 81 19.57 9.90 -7.75
C ASP A 81 19.56 9.12 -9.07
N LEU A 82 18.40 8.58 -9.48
CA LEU A 82 18.27 7.92 -10.78
C LEU A 82 18.44 8.96 -11.90
N MET A 83 17.79 10.10 -11.76
CA MET A 83 17.75 11.23 -12.70
C MET A 83 18.83 12.29 -12.44
N SER A 84 19.93 11.93 -11.79
CA SER A 84 21.01 12.86 -11.46
C SER A 84 21.58 13.58 -12.68
N ASP A 85 21.49 12.91 -13.84
CA ASP A 85 21.94 13.41 -15.13
C ASP A 85 20.73 13.83 -15.96
N ALA A 86 20.64 15.13 -16.29
CA ALA A 86 19.57 15.65 -17.15
C ALA A 86 19.73 15.22 -18.62
N LEU A 87 20.96 14.92 -19.03
CA LEU A 87 21.32 14.45 -20.36
C LEU A 87 21.87 13.03 -20.28
N CYS A 88 21.70 12.27 -21.35
CA CYS A 88 22.33 10.96 -21.44
C CYS A 88 23.87 11.13 -21.36
N PRO A 89 24.58 10.44 -20.44
CA PRO A 89 26.02 10.63 -20.28
C PRO A 89 26.84 10.10 -21.48
N ASN A 90 26.26 9.22 -22.29
CA ASN A 90 26.93 8.65 -23.47
C ASN A 90 26.75 9.51 -24.74
N CYS A 91 25.52 9.92 -25.07
CA CYS A 91 25.21 10.64 -26.32
C CYS A 91 24.83 12.11 -26.12
N PHE A 92 24.77 12.60 -24.88
CA PHE A 92 24.40 13.97 -24.49
C PHE A 92 23.03 14.45 -24.97
N GLN A 93 22.18 13.54 -25.47
CA GLN A 93 20.81 13.86 -25.85
C GLN A 93 19.88 13.88 -24.63
N SER A 94 18.84 14.71 -24.70
CA SER A 94 17.74 14.82 -23.71
C SER A 94 16.68 13.71 -23.85
N SER A 95 17.08 12.55 -24.35
CA SER A 95 16.16 11.47 -24.74
C SER A 95 16.00 10.37 -23.67
N LEU A 96 16.30 10.69 -22.40
CA LEU A 96 16.17 9.78 -21.27
C LEU A 96 14.71 9.50 -20.93
N THR A 97 14.41 8.25 -20.56
CA THR A 97 13.07 7.78 -20.16
C THR A 97 13.17 6.80 -18.99
N ILE A 98 12.21 6.87 -18.06
CA ILE A 98 12.09 5.92 -16.96
C ILE A 98 11.05 4.86 -17.34
N ARG A 99 11.38 3.59 -17.10
CA ARG A 99 10.47 2.45 -17.22
C ARG A 99 10.49 1.66 -15.93
N VAL A 100 9.36 1.02 -15.58
CA VAL A 100 9.28 0.05 -14.49
C VAL A 100 9.60 -1.34 -15.05
N ILE A 101 10.51 -2.06 -14.41
CA ILE A 101 10.82 -3.47 -14.74
C ILE A 101 9.85 -4.35 -13.93
N LYS A 102 8.90 -4.99 -14.61
CA LYS A 102 7.80 -5.74 -13.97
C LYS A 102 8.29 -6.89 -13.09
N ASP A 103 9.27 -7.66 -13.56
CA ASP A 103 9.69 -8.91 -12.91
C ASP A 103 10.71 -8.71 -11.78
N GLU A 104 11.16 -7.48 -11.55
CA GLU A 104 12.13 -7.14 -10.50
C GLU A 104 11.49 -6.36 -9.34
N ASN A 105 10.16 -6.28 -9.30
CA ASN A 105 9.45 -5.60 -8.23
C ASN A 105 9.50 -6.39 -6.91
N MET A 106 9.71 -5.71 -5.79
CA MET A 106 9.77 -6.31 -4.44
C MET A 106 8.71 -5.68 -3.53
N GLY A 107 7.47 -6.16 -3.67
CA GLY A 107 6.30 -5.54 -3.06
C GLY A 107 6.00 -4.18 -3.69
N PHE A 108 5.81 -3.16 -2.87
CA PHE A 108 5.59 -1.78 -3.30
C PHE A 108 6.88 -1.07 -3.76
N ALA A 109 8.04 -1.71 -3.64
CA ALA A 109 9.30 -1.20 -4.18
C ALA A 109 9.49 -1.69 -5.62
N SER A 110 9.31 -0.80 -6.58
CA SER A 110 9.49 -1.12 -8.00
C SER A 110 10.93 -0.95 -8.44
N LYS A 111 11.39 -1.77 -9.38
CA LYS A 111 12.68 -1.54 -10.04
C LYS A 111 12.48 -0.55 -11.20
N LEU A 112 13.12 0.60 -11.11
CA LEU A 112 13.09 1.65 -12.12
C LEU A 112 14.33 1.54 -13.01
N LYS A 113 14.14 1.66 -14.32
CA LYS A 113 15.20 1.68 -15.33
C LYS A 113 15.15 2.99 -16.09
N LEU A 114 16.22 3.76 -16.02
CA LEU A 114 16.48 4.92 -16.86
C LEU A 114 17.16 4.43 -18.14
N CYS A 115 16.59 4.73 -19.30
CA CYS A 115 17.11 4.35 -20.62
C CYS A 115 17.21 5.57 -21.53
N CYS A 116 18.27 5.67 -22.31
CA CYS A 116 18.30 6.58 -23.45
C CYS A 116 17.48 6.01 -24.62
N ARG A 117 16.61 6.83 -25.24
CA ARG A 117 15.81 6.42 -26.41
C ARG A 117 16.60 6.39 -27.72
N SER A 118 17.81 6.96 -27.75
CA SER A 118 18.66 6.90 -28.93
C SER A 118 19.08 5.44 -29.19
N SER A 119 18.68 4.90 -30.34
CA SER A 119 18.90 3.50 -30.72
C SER A 119 20.38 3.10 -30.77
N SER A 120 21.27 4.05 -31.03
CA SER A 120 22.72 3.81 -31.10
C SER A 120 23.44 3.94 -29.74
N CYS A 121 22.76 4.44 -28.70
CA CYS A 121 23.42 4.81 -27.45
C CYS A 121 23.49 3.67 -26.42
N GLY A 122 22.41 2.90 -26.26
CA GLY A 122 22.34 1.77 -25.33
C GLY A 122 22.49 2.11 -23.83
N TYR A 123 22.54 3.39 -23.45
CA TYR A 123 22.72 3.78 -22.04
C TYR A 123 21.54 3.34 -21.18
N THR A 124 21.85 2.66 -20.07
CA THR A 124 20.87 2.29 -19.05
C THR A 124 21.44 2.45 -17.64
N LYS A 125 20.57 2.84 -16.70
CA LYS A 125 20.85 2.92 -15.25
C LYS A 125 19.60 2.41 -14.54
N SER A 126 19.75 1.73 -13.40
CA SER A 126 18.58 1.22 -12.67
C SER A 126 18.68 1.47 -11.18
N LYS A 127 17.53 1.67 -10.54
CA LYS A 127 17.42 1.87 -9.09
C LYS A 127 16.06 1.41 -8.59
N PHE A 128 15.98 0.95 -7.34
CA PHE A 128 14.69 0.69 -6.73
C PHE A 128 13.98 2.00 -6.38
N SER A 129 12.65 2.02 -6.47
CA SER A 129 11.82 3.18 -6.15
C SER A 129 11.81 3.50 -4.65
N SER A 130 12.27 2.57 -3.81
CA SER A 130 12.39 2.73 -2.36
C SER A 130 13.80 2.40 -1.89
N PRO A 131 14.32 3.07 -0.84
CA PRO A 131 15.51 2.61 -0.12
C PRO A 131 15.25 1.27 0.59
N ARG A 132 16.33 0.52 0.79
CA ARG A 132 16.38 -0.65 1.68
C ARG A 132 16.55 -0.17 3.13
N ILE A 133 15.90 -0.87 4.07
CA ILE A 133 15.90 -0.51 5.51
C ILE A 133 17.28 -0.70 6.14
N GLN A 134 18.13 -1.57 5.57
CA GLN A 134 19.53 -1.72 5.97
C GLN A 134 20.44 -1.48 4.76
N LYS A 135 21.63 -0.92 5.01
CA LYS A 135 22.72 -0.80 4.02
C LYS A 135 23.41 -2.15 3.75
N SER A 136 22.63 -3.22 3.56
CA SER A 136 23.19 -4.53 3.20
C SER A 136 22.83 -4.90 1.77
N ASN A 137 23.80 -5.50 1.08
CA ASN A 137 23.66 -5.98 -0.29
C ASN A 137 22.89 -7.31 -0.37
N CYS A 138 22.30 -7.78 0.73
CA CYS A 138 21.57 -9.04 0.79
C CYS A 138 20.24 -8.93 0.03
N SER A 139 19.89 -9.97 -0.71
CA SER A 139 18.67 -10.04 -1.53
C SER A 139 17.38 -9.96 -0.71
N ASN A 140 17.40 -10.40 0.55
CA ASN A 140 16.22 -10.48 1.43
C ASN A 140 15.96 -9.22 2.28
N VAL A 141 16.63 -8.10 2.00
CA VAL A 141 16.45 -6.88 2.81
C VAL A 141 15.16 -6.18 2.39
N ALA A 142 14.31 -5.93 3.37
CA ALA A 142 13.06 -5.21 3.17
C ALA A 142 13.26 -3.75 2.74
N PHE A 143 12.28 -3.22 2.01
CA PHE A 143 12.23 -1.84 1.57
C PHE A 143 11.37 -0.98 2.52
N GLU A 144 11.77 0.27 2.71
CA GLU A 144 11.03 1.21 3.56
C GLU A 144 9.57 1.36 3.14
N MET A 145 9.30 1.41 1.82
CA MET A 145 7.95 1.54 1.30
C MET A 145 7.04 0.40 1.75
N ASN A 146 7.54 -0.85 1.79
CA ASN A 146 6.75 -1.99 2.26
C ASN A 146 6.33 -1.80 3.72
N THR A 147 7.27 -1.34 4.57
CA THR A 147 6.97 -1.05 5.99
C THR A 147 5.93 0.07 6.13
N LYS A 148 6.08 1.14 5.34
CA LYS A 148 5.13 2.28 5.36
C LYS A 148 3.73 1.87 4.90
N MET A 149 3.61 1.00 3.91
CA MET A 149 2.31 0.52 3.43
C MET A 149 1.63 -0.40 4.45
N VAL A 150 2.38 -1.27 5.13
CA VAL A 150 1.81 -2.10 6.21
C VAL A 150 1.40 -1.23 7.41
N LEU A 151 2.24 -0.27 7.82
CA LEU A 151 1.87 0.70 8.85
C LEU A 151 0.63 1.51 8.47
N TYR A 152 0.55 1.99 7.23
CA TYR A 152 -0.65 2.65 6.71
C TYR A 152 -1.90 1.79 6.87
N SER A 153 -1.81 0.49 6.52
CA SER A 153 -2.91 -0.47 6.70
C SER A 153 -3.35 -0.56 8.16
N HIS A 154 -2.40 -0.60 9.10
CA HIS A 154 -2.65 -0.63 10.54
C HIS A 154 -3.39 0.63 11.01
N GLU A 155 -2.90 1.81 10.63
CA GLU A 155 -3.48 3.11 11.01
C GLU A 155 -4.94 3.28 10.54
N ILE A 156 -5.30 2.68 9.40
CA ILE A 156 -6.69 2.71 8.90
C ILE A 156 -7.55 1.55 9.40
N GLY A 157 -7.03 0.69 10.27
CA GLY A 157 -7.71 -0.49 10.80
C GLY A 157 -8.07 -1.52 9.72
N LYS A 158 -7.21 -1.67 8.70
CA LYS A 158 -7.38 -2.64 7.62
C LYS A 158 -6.21 -3.62 7.58
N GLY A 159 -6.43 -4.78 6.96
CA GLY A 159 -5.40 -5.80 6.77
C GLY A 159 -4.90 -5.92 5.33
N PHE A 160 -4.12 -6.98 5.09
CA PHE A 160 -3.51 -7.34 3.80
C PHE A 160 -4.42 -7.15 2.57
N THR A 161 -5.69 -7.55 2.64
CA THR A 161 -6.64 -7.46 1.52
C THR A 161 -6.82 -6.02 1.02
N SER A 162 -6.79 -5.03 1.92
CA SER A 162 -6.91 -3.62 1.53
C SER A 162 -5.71 -3.14 0.72
N LEU A 163 -4.51 -3.62 1.04
CA LEU A 163 -3.29 -3.32 0.30
C LEU A 163 -3.28 -3.98 -1.08
N GLN A 164 -3.88 -5.16 -1.21
CA GLN A 164 -4.06 -5.81 -2.52
C GLN A 164 -5.07 -5.06 -3.39
N THR A 165 -6.18 -4.59 -2.81
CA THR A 165 -7.13 -3.73 -3.51
C THR A 165 -6.46 -2.42 -3.94
N PHE A 166 -5.68 -1.80 -3.05
CA PHE A 166 -4.92 -0.59 -3.37
C PHE A 166 -3.94 -0.81 -4.53
N SER A 167 -3.15 -1.89 -4.50
CA SER A 167 -2.19 -2.19 -5.57
C SER A 167 -2.90 -2.47 -6.90
N SER A 168 -4.03 -3.19 -6.87
CA SER A 168 -4.85 -3.48 -8.05
C SER A 168 -5.45 -2.21 -8.67
N VAL A 169 -6.01 -1.31 -7.86
CA VAL A 169 -6.59 -0.04 -8.34
C VAL A 169 -5.55 0.84 -9.01
N LEU A 170 -4.33 0.89 -8.47
CA LEU A 170 -3.24 1.67 -9.06
C LEU A 170 -2.51 0.94 -10.20
N GLY A 171 -2.77 -0.35 -10.40
CA GLY A 171 -2.02 -1.17 -11.35
C GLY A 171 -0.53 -1.30 -11.00
N ILE A 172 -0.20 -1.37 -9.71
CA ILE A 172 1.17 -1.54 -9.21
C ILE A 172 1.38 -2.89 -8.56
N SER A 173 2.63 -3.32 -8.39
CA SER A 173 2.95 -4.52 -7.61
C SER A 173 2.55 -4.35 -6.14
N GLY A 174 1.95 -5.40 -5.58
CA GLY A 174 1.56 -5.49 -4.18
C GLY A 174 2.58 -6.30 -3.36
N ILE A 175 2.55 -6.12 -2.04
CA ILE A 175 3.34 -6.94 -1.12
C ILE A 175 2.83 -8.38 -1.08
N SER A 176 3.72 -9.38 -0.92
CA SER A 176 3.28 -10.77 -0.74
C SER A 176 2.66 -10.99 0.65
N GLN A 177 1.80 -11.99 0.80
CA GLN A 177 1.17 -12.28 2.09
C GLN A 177 2.20 -12.62 3.18
N ARG A 178 3.28 -13.34 2.80
CA ARG A 178 4.39 -13.64 3.71
C ARG A 178 5.09 -12.36 4.16
N ALA A 179 5.49 -11.51 3.22
CA ALA A 179 6.17 -10.26 3.56
C ALA A 179 5.28 -9.32 4.37
N PHE A 180 3.97 -9.30 4.10
CA PHE A 180 3.00 -8.57 4.93
C PHE A 180 3.08 -9.03 6.39
N LYS A 181 2.93 -10.33 6.66
CA LYS A 181 3.00 -10.88 8.02
C LYS A 181 4.33 -10.57 8.72
N ASP A 182 5.44 -10.68 7.99
CA ASP A 182 6.78 -10.39 8.52
C ASP A 182 6.93 -8.90 8.91
N HIS A 183 6.25 -8.00 8.21
CA HIS A 183 6.23 -6.57 8.53
C HIS A 183 5.21 -6.23 9.62
N ASP A 184 4.05 -6.88 9.60
CA ASP A 184 2.95 -6.69 10.54
C ASP A 184 3.40 -7.05 11.96
N ASN A 185 3.99 -8.24 12.14
CA ASN A 185 4.53 -8.68 13.42
C ASN A 185 5.54 -7.68 14.00
N LYS A 186 6.43 -7.13 13.15
CA LYS A 186 7.43 -6.14 13.59
C LYS A 186 6.80 -4.84 14.08
N ILE A 187 5.67 -4.45 13.51
CA ILE A 187 4.95 -3.24 13.93
C ILE A 187 4.23 -3.51 15.25
N THR A 188 3.52 -4.63 15.36
CA THR A 188 2.79 -4.99 16.59
C THR A 188 3.71 -5.25 17.77
N ASP A 189 4.87 -5.88 17.55
CA ASP A 189 5.85 -6.15 18.61
C ASP A 189 6.46 -4.86 19.18
N CYS A 190 6.63 -3.82 18.35
CA CYS A 190 7.08 -2.51 18.82
C CYS A 190 6.03 -1.74 19.64
N GLU A 191 4.74 -1.98 19.40
CA GLU A 191 3.65 -1.29 20.12
C GLU A 191 3.43 -1.86 21.54
N VAL A 192 3.84 -3.10 21.80
CA VAL A 192 3.65 -3.76 23.11
C VAL A 192 4.67 -3.32 24.17
N GLU A 193 5.81 -2.76 23.76
CA GLU A 193 6.88 -2.29 24.66
C GLU A 193 6.82 -0.79 25.00
N SER A 194 5.75 -0.09 24.61
CA SER A 194 5.57 1.37 24.78
C SER A 194 4.52 1.72 25.85
#